data_AF-A0AAE2JTD4-F1
#
_entry.id   AF-A0AAE2JTD4-F1
#
_cell.length_a   1.000
_cell.length_b   1.000
_cell.length_c   1.000
_cell.angle_alpha   90.00
_cell.angle_beta   90.00
_cell.angle_gamma   90.00
#
_symmetry.space_group_name_H-M   'P 1'
#
loop_
_entity.id
_entity.type
_entity.pdbx_description
1 polymer ?
#
loop_
_entity_poly.entity_id
_entity_poly.type
_entity_poly.pdbx_seq_one_letter_code
_entity_poly.pdbx_strand_id
1 'polypeptide(L)'
;MWDKKIEDLDVSVFARVPIYLTKRNTYFTDTYEGLPSKGYTQMVLNMLDSSNIDIVLNINITKHLQIKDDQIYINDELITKPVINCAPIDEIFGYKYDKLPYRSLNIKFEELNNSNLQSTAIVNYPEHPKMTRITEYKNFILK
;
A
#
# COMPACT_ATOMS: atom_id res chain seq x y z
N MET A 1 -14.76 -8.48 2.05
CA MET A 1 -13.42 -7.83 1.93
C MET A 1 -12.34 -8.60 2.68
N TRP A 2 -12.52 -8.94 3.96
CA TRP A 2 -11.51 -9.63 4.77
C TRP A 2 -11.60 -11.15 4.77
N ASP A 3 -12.67 -11.70 4.19
CA ASP A 3 -12.97 -13.14 4.20
C ASP A 3 -12.98 -13.74 5.62
N LYS A 4 -13.48 -12.93 6.55
CA LYS A 4 -13.63 -13.26 7.97
C LYS A 4 -15.00 -12.79 8.44
N LYS A 5 -15.50 -13.43 9.50
CA LYS A 5 -16.69 -12.94 10.19
C LYS A 5 -16.35 -11.63 10.90
N ILE A 6 -17.39 -10.84 11.18
CA ILE A 6 -17.24 -9.54 11.83
C ILE A 6 -16.60 -9.70 13.21
N GLU A 7 -16.95 -10.77 13.92
CA GLU A 7 -16.50 -11.05 15.28
C GLU A 7 -15.01 -11.47 15.34
N ASP A 8 -14.44 -11.90 14.21
CA ASP A 8 -13.03 -12.31 14.09
C ASP A 8 -12.11 -11.13 13.71
N LEU A 9 -12.68 -9.94 13.53
CA LEU A 9 -11.95 -8.73 13.17
C LEU A 9 -11.85 -7.80 14.37
N ASP A 10 -10.65 -7.26 14.58
CA ASP A 10 -10.43 -6.24 15.60
C ASP A 10 -11.27 -4.99 15.30
N VAL A 11 -11.75 -4.34 16.37
CA VAL A 11 -12.63 -3.16 16.29
C VAL A 11 -11.98 -2.02 15.50
N SER A 12 -10.64 -1.91 15.52
CA SER A 12 -9.90 -0.91 14.76
C SER A 12 -10.13 -0.99 13.25
N VAL A 13 -10.52 -2.15 12.71
CA VAL A 13 -10.87 -2.30 11.29
C VAL A 13 -12.08 -1.45 10.93
N PHE A 14 -13.09 -1.41 11.81
CA PHE A 14 -14.34 -0.67 11.61
C PHE A 14 -14.20 0.81 11.95
N ALA A 15 -13.36 1.16 12.92
CA ALA A 15 -13.11 2.53 13.35
C ALA A 15 -12.59 3.46 12.23
N ARG A 16 -12.13 2.89 11.11
CA ARG A 16 -11.61 3.63 9.94
C ARG A 16 -12.68 4.33 9.10
N VAL A 17 -13.97 3.97 9.25
CA VAL A 17 -15.08 4.62 8.54
C VAL A 17 -16.16 5.00 9.55
N PRO A 18 -15.93 6.07 10.33
CA PRO A 18 -16.89 6.52 11.33
C PRO A 18 -18.14 7.13 10.67
N ILE A 19 -19.27 7.05 11.39
CA ILE A 19 -20.53 7.66 10.97
C ILE A 19 -20.49 9.13 11.37
N TYR A 20 -20.63 10.03 10.40
CA TYR A 20 -20.71 11.47 10.63
C TYR A 20 -22.14 11.98 10.43
N LEU A 21 -22.67 12.69 11.43
CA LEU A 21 -23.96 13.39 11.32
C LEU A 21 -23.74 14.78 10.70
N THR A 22 -23.41 14.80 9.41
CA THR A 22 -23.08 16.02 8.66
C THR A 22 -23.61 15.95 7.23
N LYS A 23 -23.75 17.11 6.57
CA LYS A 23 -24.03 17.19 5.13
C LYS A 23 -22.76 17.08 4.27
N ARG A 24 -21.58 17.07 4.90
CA ARG A 24 -20.30 16.89 4.19
C ARG A 24 -20.26 15.49 3.58
N ASN A 25 -20.01 15.42 2.27
CA ASN A 25 -19.96 14.17 1.50
C ASN A 25 -18.53 13.87 1.00
N THR A 26 -17.50 14.23 1.78
CA THR A 26 -16.11 13.88 1.48
C THR A 26 -15.73 12.60 2.20
N TYR A 27 -14.78 11.86 1.64
CA TYR A 27 -14.32 10.61 2.23
C TYR A 27 -13.35 10.83 3.40
N PHE A 28 -12.48 11.84 3.29
CA PHE A 28 -11.56 12.25 4.35
C PHE A 28 -12.04 13.53 5.02
N THR A 29 -11.56 13.75 6.24
CA THR A 29 -11.83 14.94 7.05
C THR A 29 -10.57 15.74 7.38
N ASP A 30 -9.43 15.32 6.84
CA ASP A 30 -8.13 15.95 7.07
C ASP A 30 -8.08 17.40 6.57
N THR A 31 -7.20 18.19 7.16
CA THR A 31 -7.00 19.60 6.79
C THR A 31 -6.37 19.75 5.40
N TYR A 32 -5.49 18.81 5.03
CA TYR A 32 -4.73 18.85 3.79
C TYR A 32 -5.03 17.61 2.94
N GLU A 33 -5.68 17.83 1.81
CA GLU A 33 -6.01 16.78 0.84
C GLU A 33 -5.50 17.20 -0.54
N GLY A 34 -4.83 16.29 -1.24
CA GLY A 34 -4.31 16.57 -2.57
C GLY A 34 -3.61 15.37 -3.20
N LEU A 35 -3.48 15.44 -4.53
CA LEU A 35 -2.68 14.50 -5.30
C LEU A 35 -1.45 15.23 -5.83
N PRO A 36 -0.28 14.56 -5.95
CA PRO A 36 0.87 15.17 -6.57
C PRO A 36 0.56 15.58 -8.01
N SER A 37 0.76 16.86 -8.35
CA SER A 37 0.40 17.42 -9.66
C SER A 37 1.09 16.75 -10.85
N LYS A 38 2.28 16.17 -10.62
CA LYS A 38 3.06 15.40 -11.60
C LYS A 38 3.02 13.88 -11.35
N GLY A 39 2.07 13.41 -10.54
CA GLY A 39 1.95 12.00 -10.14
C GLY A 39 2.95 11.58 -9.05
N TYR A 40 2.68 10.43 -8.43
CA TYR A 40 3.47 9.91 -7.32
C TYR A 40 4.89 9.54 -7.70
N THR A 41 5.12 9.03 -8.92
CA THR A 41 6.46 8.67 -9.38
C THR A 41 7.41 9.87 -9.35
N GLN A 42 7.00 11.02 -9.89
CA GLN A 42 7.85 12.21 -9.88
C GLN A 42 8.09 12.73 -8.46
N MET A 43 7.07 12.65 -7.59
CA MET A 43 7.22 13.02 -6.19
C MET A 43 8.30 12.17 -5.50
N VAL A 44 8.25 10.85 -5.68
CA VAL A 44 9.24 9.92 -5.09
C VAL A 44 10.63 10.15 -5.68
N LEU A 45 10.75 10.34 -7.00
CA LEU A 45 12.03 10.65 -7.63
C LEU A 45 12.66 11.90 -7.03
N ASN A 46 11.89 12.96 -6.80
CA ASN A 46 12.39 14.18 -6.16
C ASN A 46 12.82 13.95 -4.70
N MET A 47 12.18 13.04 -3.96
CA MET A 47 12.59 12.70 -2.58
C MET A 47 13.92 11.95 -2.55
N LEU A 48 14.25 11.22 -3.61
CA LEU A 48 15.45 10.40 -3.73
C LEU A 48 16.58 11.11 -4.50
N ASP A 49 16.36 12.33 -4.98
CA ASP A 49 17.31 13.11 -5.77
C ASP A 49 18.39 13.74 -4.88
N SER A 50 19.32 12.90 -4.43
CA SER A 50 20.47 13.31 -3.63
C SER A 50 21.69 12.49 -4.00
N SER A 51 22.86 13.15 -4.07
CA SER A 51 24.14 12.47 -4.30
C SER A 51 24.56 11.51 -3.18
N ASN A 52 23.84 11.51 -2.05
CA ASN A 52 24.07 10.61 -0.92
C ASN A 52 23.17 9.36 -0.95
N ILE A 53 22.34 9.21 -1.99
CA ILE A 53 21.38 8.11 -2.12
C ILE A 53 21.70 7.31 -3.37
N ASP A 54 22.15 6.08 -3.17
CA ASP A 54 22.25 5.08 -4.23
C ASP A 54 20.96 4.24 -4.26
N ILE A 55 20.39 4.08 -5.45
CA ILE A 55 19.14 3.32 -5.66
C ILE A 55 19.47 2.04 -6.42
N VAL A 56 19.08 0.91 -5.85
CA VAL A 56 19.17 -0.39 -6.50
C VAL A 56 17.76 -0.98 -6.63
N LEU A 57 17.35 -1.29 -7.86
CA LEU A 57 16.02 -1.83 -8.18
C LEU A 57 16.12 -3.29 -8.63
N ASN A 58 14.97 -3.98 -8.68
CA ASN A 58 14.86 -5.37 -9.13
C ASN A 58 15.69 -6.37 -8.30
N ILE A 59 15.93 -6.07 -7.03
CA ILE A 59 16.60 -6.95 -6.08
C ILE A 59 15.61 -7.46 -5.04
N ASN A 60 15.65 -8.75 -4.77
CA ASN A 60 14.98 -9.33 -3.61
C ASN A 60 15.98 -9.40 -2.45
N ILE A 61 15.86 -8.49 -1.49
CA ILE A 61 16.81 -8.36 -0.37
C ILE A 61 16.96 -9.64 0.44
N THR A 62 15.93 -10.50 0.52
CA THR A 62 15.97 -11.74 1.33
C THR A 62 16.94 -12.78 0.78
N LYS A 63 17.37 -12.63 -0.48
CA LYS A 63 18.43 -13.46 -1.08
C LYS A 63 19.85 -12.99 -0.76
N HIS A 64 19.98 -11.75 -0.30
CA HIS A 64 21.26 -11.09 -0.09
C HIS A 64 21.52 -10.78 1.39
N LEU A 65 20.45 -10.65 2.18
CA LEU A 65 20.49 -10.32 3.60
C LEU A 65 20.54 -11.59 4.44
N GLN A 66 21.45 -11.63 5.40
CA GLN A 66 21.54 -12.66 6.43
C GLN A 66 21.58 -12.01 7.81
N ILE A 67 20.89 -12.61 8.78
CA ILE A 67 20.96 -12.22 10.19
C ILE A 67 21.49 -13.42 10.97
N LYS A 68 22.67 -13.30 11.56
CA LYS A 68 23.32 -14.35 12.36
C LYS A 68 24.06 -13.71 13.52
N ASP A 69 24.00 -14.33 14.70
CA ASP A 69 24.69 -13.88 15.91
C ASP A 69 24.47 -12.37 16.21
N ASP A 70 23.22 -11.91 16.05
CA ASP A 70 22.80 -10.50 16.18
C ASP A 70 23.53 -9.50 15.26
N GLN A 71 24.11 -10.00 14.17
CA GLN A 71 24.77 -9.21 13.12
C GLN A 71 24.04 -9.33 11.79
N ILE A 72 24.08 -8.25 11.00
CA ILE A 72 23.46 -8.17 9.68
C ILE A 72 24.56 -8.24 8.62
N TYR A 73 24.37 -9.11 7.63
CA TYR A 73 25.23 -9.22 6.47
C TYR A 73 24.42 -8.97 5.21
N ILE A 74 24.98 -8.24 4.25
CA ILE A 74 24.42 -8.07 2.90
C ILE A 74 25.49 -8.49 1.92
N ASN A 75 25.19 -9.44 1.03
CA ASN A 75 26.18 -10.05 0.11
C ASN A 75 27.43 -10.58 0.84
N ASP A 76 27.20 -11.26 1.97
CA ASP A 76 28.24 -11.80 2.86
C ASP A 76 29.17 -10.74 3.51
N GLU A 77 28.89 -9.44 3.34
CA GLU A 77 29.61 -8.35 3.99
C GLU A 77 28.91 -7.90 5.28
N LEU A 78 29.68 -7.75 6.37
CA LEU A 78 29.16 -7.27 7.65
C LEU A 78 28.73 -5.80 7.55
N ILE A 79 27.47 -5.52 7.88
CA ILE A 79 26.94 -4.16 7.90
C ILE A 79 27.06 -3.59 9.32
N THR A 80 27.87 -2.55 9.46
CA THR A 80 28.14 -1.87 10.75
C THR A 80 27.28 -0.62 10.96
N LYS A 81 26.56 -0.17 9.93
CA LYS A 81 25.65 0.98 9.99
C LYS A 81 24.22 0.51 10.30
N PRO A 82 23.36 1.39 10.83
CA PRO A 82 21.94 1.07 11.03
C PRO A 82 21.26 0.63 9.73
N VAL A 83 20.44 -0.41 9.83
CA VAL A 83 19.63 -0.92 8.73
C VAL A 83 18.16 -0.63 9.02
N ILE A 84 17.47 -0.01 8.07
CA ILE A 84 16.03 0.22 8.14
C ILE A 84 15.35 -0.82 7.25
N ASN A 85 14.60 -1.73 7.86
CA ASN A 85 13.82 -2.73 7.13
C ASN A 85 12.35 -2.32 7.02
N CYS A 86 11.84 -2.28 5.80
CA CYS A 86 10.42 -2.07 5.50
C CYS A 86 9.75 -3.32 4.87
N ALA A 87 10.47 -4.44 4.75
CA ALA A 87 9.95 -5.70 4.21
C ALA A 87 9.22 -6.53 5.30
N PRO A 88 8.37 -7.50 4.90
CA PRO A 88 7.70 -8.41 5.84
C PRO A 88 8.69 -9.12 6.76
N ILE A 89 8.46 -9.00 8.07
CA ILE A 89 9.41 -9.47 9.08
C ILE A 89 9.53 -11.00 9.12
N ASP A 90 8.41 -11.69 8.88
CA ASP A 90 8.37 -13.15 8.79
C ASP A 90 9.23 -13.68 7.63
N GLU A 91 9.17 -13.03 6.46
CA GLU A 91 10.02 -13.37 5.32
C GLU A 91 11.51 -13.14 5.61
N ILE A 92 11.87 -12.01 6.24
CA ILE A 92 13.25 -11.69 6.62
C ILE A 92 13.86 -12.76 7.55
N PHE A 93 13.06 -13.35 8.43
CA PHE A 93 13.49 -14.44 9.31
C PHE A 93 13.18 -15.84 8.75
N GLY A 94 12.99 -15.96 7.43
CA GLY A 94 12.82 -17.25 6.76
C GLY A 94 11.59 -18.04 7.22
N TYR A 95 10.54 -17.35 7.66
CA TYR A 95 9.29 -17.94 8.16
C TYR A 95 9.51 -18.92 9.34
N LYS A 96 10.54 -18.69 10.17
CA LYS A 96 10.89 -19.57 11.30
C LYS A 96 9.76 -19.80 12.32
N TYR A 97 8.78 -18.91 12.37
CA TYR A 97 7.60 -18.98 13.25
C TYR A 97 6.30 -18.92 12.44
N ASP A 98 6.30 -19.57 11.28
CA ASP A 98 5.22 -19.53 10.29
C ASP A 98 5.06 -18.17 9.59
N LYS A 99 4.11 -18.13 8.66
CA LYS A 99 3.79 -16.95 7.84
C LYS A 99 2.81 -16.06 8.58
N LEU A 100 3.08 -14.75 8.60
CA LEU A 100 2.13 -13.78 9.10
C LEU A 100 0.99 -13.62 8.08
N PRO A 101 -0.26 -13.52 8.55
CA PRO A 101 -1.41 -13.38 7.66
C PRO A 101 -1.47 -11.94 7.10
N TYR A 102 -1.10 -11.80 5.83
CA TYR A 102 -1.30 -10.57 5.06
C TYR A 102 -2.47 -10.72 4.07
N ARG A 103 -3.27 -9.67 3.93
CA ARG A 103 -4.33 -9.61 2.92
C ARG A 103 -3.76 -9.06 1.61
N SER A 104 -3.97 -9.79 0.51
CA SER A 104 -3.64 -9.33 -0.84
C SER A 104 -4.87 -8.77 -1.57
N LEU A 105 -4.63 -8.19 -2.75
CA LEU A 105 -5.65 -7.71 -3.66
C LEU A 105 -5.36 -8.26 -5.07
N ASN A 106 -6.41 -8.70 -5.75
CA ASN A 106 -6.36 -8.93 -7.19
C ASN A 106 -6.87 -7.67 -7.89
N ILE A 107 -6.04 -7.04 -8.72
CA ILE A 107 -6.37 -5.79 -9.42
C ILE A 107 -6.48 -6.11 -10.91
N LYS A 108 -7.67 -5.90 -11.47
CA LYS A 108 -7.93 -6.04 -12.90
C LYS A 108 -8.01 -4.65 -13.52
N PHE A 109 -7.16 -4.40 -14.51
CA PHE A 109 -7.19 -3.19 -15.31
C PHE A 109 -8.02 -3.44 -16.57
N GLU A 110 -8.91 -2.51 -16.90
CA GLU A 110 -9.71 -2.51 -18.11
C GLU A 110 -9.67 -1.12 -18.74
N GLU A 111 -9.49 -1.08 -20.06
CA GLU A 111 -9.63 0.13 -20.85
C GLU A 111 -10.96 0.06 -21.59
N LEU A 112 -11.78 1.10 -21.42
CA LEU A 112 -13.11 1.17 -22.02
C LEU A 112 -13.17 2.38 -22.95
N ASN A 113 -13.73 2.20 -24.15
CA ASN A 113 -13.99 3.28 -25.10
C ASN A 113 -15.23 4.08 -24.70
N ASN A 114 -15.28 4.57 -23.46
CA ASN A 114 -16.36 5.40 -22.95
C ASN A 114 -15.80 6.63 -22.23
N SER A 115 -16.45 7.78 -22.43
CA SER A 115 -16.01 9.04 -21.86
C SER A 115 -16.15 9.07 -20.34
N ASN A 116 -17.11 8.38 -19.72
CA ASN A 116 -17.28 8.23 -18.26
C ASN A 116 -18.02 6.94 -17.90
N LEU A 117 -17.45 6.12 -17.00
CA LEU A 117 -18.11 4.93 -16.45
C LEU A 117 -18.92 5.26 -15.19
N GLN A 118 -18.40 6.14 -14.33
CA GLN A 118 -18.97 6.50 -13.04
C GLN A 118 -18.76 7.99 -12.74
N SER A 119 -19.60 8.56 -11.86
CA SER A 119 -19.60 9.99 -11.53
C SER A 119 -18.51 10.41 -10.53
N THR A 120 -17.79 9.45 -9.94
CA THR A 120 -16.75 9.67 -8.94
C THR A 120 -15.56 8.76 -9.21
N ALA A 121 -14.42 9.02 -8.57
CA ALA A 121 -13.20 8.24 -8.78
C ALA A 121 -13.29 6.81 -8.22
N ILE A 122 -14.03 6.58 -7.13
CA ILE A 122 -14.19 5.26 -6.53
C ILE A 122 -15.66 5.00 -6.20
N VAL A 123 -16.18 3.87 -6.66
CA VAL A 123 -17.50 3.35 -6.25
C VAL A 123 -17.29 2.02 -5.53
N ASN A 124 -17.74 1.94 -4.28
CA ASN A 124 -17.71 0.70 -3.50
C ASN A 124 -18.95 -0.15 -3.82
N TYR A 125 -18.78 -1.48 -3.83
CA TYR A 125 -19.86 -2.44 -4.07
C TYR A 125 -19.95 -3.44 -2.88
N PRO A 126 -20.56 -3.06 -1.75
CA PRO A 126 -20.59 -3.88 -0.53
C PRO A 126 -21.26 -5.25 -0.72
N GLU A 127 -22.26 -5.32 -1.58
CA GLU A 127 -23.05 -6.53 -1.85
C GLU A 127 -22.48 -7.39 -2.99
N HIS A 128 -21.45 -6.91 -3.71
CA HIS A 128 -20.95 -7.65 -4.86
C HIS A 128 -20.09 -8.84 -4.41
N PRO A 129 -20.33 -10.06 -4.94
CA PRO A 129 -19.71 -11.28 -4.42
C PRO A 129 -18.22 -11.42 -4.71
N LYS A 130 -17.70 -10.77 -5.76
CA LYS A 130 -16.33 -10.98 -6.28
C LYS A 130 -15.40 -9.77 -6.24
N MET A 131 -15.92 -8.58 -5.95
CA MET A 131 -15.15 -7.34 -6.03
C MET A 131 -15.58 -6.42 -4.89
N THR A 132 -14.70 -5.50 -4.52
CA THR A 132 -14.99 -4.54 -3.45
C THR A 132 -15.32 -3.15 -3.98
N ARG A 133 -14.72 -2.76 -5.10
CA ARG A 133 -14.87 -1.43 -5.69
C ARG A 133 -14.36 -1.38 -7.13
N ILE A 134 -14.83 -0.37 -7.86
CA ILE A 134 -14.27 0.06 -9.15
C ILE A 134 -13.64 1.45 -8.96
N THR A 135 -12.45 1.62 -9.53
CA THR A 135 -11.71 2.89 -9.53
C THR A 135 -11.58 3.41 -10.96
N GLU A 136 -12.12 4.60 -11.22
CA GLU A 136 -11.98 5.30 -12.51
C GLU A 136 -10.92 6.40 -12.40
N TYR A 137 -9.72 6.12 -12.88
CA TYR A 137 -8.53 6.94 -12.60
C TYR A 137 -8.61 8.38 -13.12
N LYS A 138 -9.26 8.62 -14.26
CA LYS A 138 -9.38 9.98 -14.83
C LYS A 138 -10.13 10.94 -13.90
N ASN A 139 -11.07 10.44 -13.09
CA ASN A 139 -11.83 11.27 -12.15
C ASN A 139 -10.99 11.78 -10.97
N PHE A 140 -9.75 11.28 -10.79
CA PHE A 140 -8.79 11.87 -9.84
C PHE A 140 -8.06 13.10 -10.37
N ILE A 141 -7.86 13.15 -11.70
CA ILE A 141 -7.01 14.16 -12.36
C ILE A 141 -7.87 15.25 -12.99
N LEU A 142 -9.11 14.94 -13.38
CA LEU A 142 -10.04 15.87 -13.97
C LEU A 142 -10.62 16.83 -12.92
N LYS A 143 -10.09 18.05 -12.89
CA LYS A 143 -10.81 19.28 -12.53
C LYS A 143 -10.47 20.37 -13.53
#